data_AF-A0A2D6TY51-F1
#
_entry.id   AF-A0A2D6TY51-F1
#
_cell.length_a   1.000
_cell.length_b   1.000
_cell.length_c   1.000
_cell.angle_alpha   90.00
_cell.angle_beta   90.00
_cell.angle_gamma   90.00
#
_symmetry.space_group_name_H-M   'P 1'
#
loop_
_entity.id
_entity.type
_entity.pdbx_description
1 polymer ?
#
loop_
_entity_poly.entity_id
_entity_poly.type
_entity_poly.pdbx_seq_one_letter_code
_entity_poly.pdbx_strand_id
1 'polypeptide(L)'
;MAIDISGIFLFMPIFSFLFVFLIVFAILNKTKILGGEGWTNMFVGMIMAIIFLSFSSLDLYIRTIIPWFIVLFVCTFLILLIAGLAGGKLDWIAKPFFGWAIVGVLIAIFLVSAIYVFNPVFHPDLVIASGSGGTSLVQQIRYASEGRWVGTLLLVGIGGLVAWIVGKK
;
A
#
# COMPACT_ATOMS: atom_id res chain seq x y z
N MET A 1 -30.42 -16.02 6.87
CA MET A 1 -29.80 -16.74 5.74
C MET A 1 -28.43 -16.12 5.54
N ALA A 2 -27.35 -16.83 5.84
CA ALA A 2 -26.00 -16.34 5.59
C ALA A 2 -25.80 -16.29 4.07
N ILE A 3 -25.40 -15.13 3.55
CA ILE A 3 -24.98 -15.02 2.15
C ILE A 3 -23.70 -15.86 2.03
N ASP A 4 -23.71 -16.84 1.14
CA ASP A 4 -22.57 -17.71 0.90
C ASP A 4 -21.54 -16.95 0.06
N ILE A 5 -20.53 -16.38 0.73
CA ILE A 5 -19.50 -15.53 0.10
C ILE A 5 -18.44 -16.41 -0.62
N SER A 6 -18.55 -17.73 -0.50
CA SER A 6 -17.61 -18.74 -1.03
C SER A 6 -17.30 -18.54 -2.52
N GLY A 7 -18.26 -18.07 -3.33
CA GLY A 7 -18.05 -17.77 -4.75
C GLY A 7 -17.05 -16.63 -5.01
N ILE A 8 -16.98 -15.61 -4.15
CA ILE A 8 -16.05 -14.47 -4.31
C ILE A 8 -14.59 -14.90 -4.06
N PHE A 9 -14.37 -15.85 -3.14
CA PHE A 9 -13.03 -16.36 -2.85
C PHE A 9 -12.38 -17.06 -4.06
N LEU A 10 -13.19 -17.62 -4.97
CA LEU A 10 -12.72 -18.21 -6.23
C LEU A 10 -12.14 -17.16 -7.19
N PHE A 11 -12.65 -15.93 -7.17
CA PHE A 11 -12.19 -14.84 -8.04
C PHE A 11 -11.06 -14.01 -7.44
N MET A 12 -10.70 -14.21 -6.16
CA MET A 12 -9.64 -13.44 -5.51
C MET A 12 -8.28 -13.47 -6.23
N PRO A 13 -7.80 -14.63 -6.74
CA PRO A 13 -6.56 -14.67 -7.52
C PRO A 13 -6.65 -13.85 -8.81
N ILE A 14 -7.82 -13.85 -9.47
CA ILE A 14 -8.07 -13.08 -10.71
C ILE A 14 -8.09 -11.57 -10.41
N PHE A 15 -8.70 -11.15 -9.30
CA PHE A 15 -8.65 -9.74 -8.89
C PHE A 15 -7.24 -9.30 -8.51
N SER A 16 -6.49 -10.16 -7.84
CA SER A 16 -5.09 -9.90 -7.49
C SER A 16 -4.23 -9.77 -8.76
N PHE A 17 -4.44 -10.64 -9.75
CA PHE A 17 -3.83 -10.53 -11.08
C PHE A 17 -4.10 -9.16 -11.72
N LEU A 18 -5.38 -8.83 -11.87
CA LEU A 18 -5.84 -7.60 -12.52
C LEU A 18 -5.29 -6.36 -11.81
N PHE A 19 -5.27 -6.38 -10.48
CA PHE A 19 -4.77 -5.26 -9.68
C PHE A 19 -3.27 -5.01 -9.94
N VAL A 20 -2.43 -6.04 -9.86
CA VAL A 20 -0.99 -5.91 -10.14
C VAL A 20 -0.77 -5.49 -11.58
N PHE A 21 -1.46 -6.13 -12.53
CA PHE A 21 -1.40 -5.79 -13.94
C PHE A 21 -1.71 -4.31 -14.18
N LEU A 22 -2.82 -3.80 -13.64
CA LEU A 22 -3.23 -2.41 -13.79
C LEU A 22 -2.23 -1.44 -13.19
N ILE A 23 -1.66 -1.75 -12.01
CA ILE A 23 -0.65 -0.89 -11.38
C ILE A 23 0.62 -0.84 -12.24
N VAL A 24 1.15 -1.99 -12.64
CA VAL A 24 2.39 -2.04 -13.44
C VAL A 24 2.17 -1.38 -14.79
N PHE A 25 1.05 -1.65 -15.44
CA PHE A 25 0.68 -1.01 -16.70
C PHE A 25 0.55 0.52 -16.55
N ALA A 26 -0.13 1.00 -15.50
CA ALA A 26 -0.28 2.43 -15.24
C ALA A 26 1.07 3.11 -14.99
N ILE A 27 1.97 2.46 -14.24
CA ILE A 27 3.34 2.95 -14.02
C ILE A 27 4.10 3.03 -15.34
N LEU A 28 4.12 1.96 -16.15
CA LEU A 28 4.81 1.93 -17.44
C LEU A 28 4.27 2.98 -18.41
N ASN A 29 2.95 3.20 -18.43
CA ASN A 29 2.32 4.18 -19.29
C ASN A 29 2.64 5.62 -18.85
N LYS A 30 2.75 5.85 -17.54
CA LYS A 30 3.12 7.17 -16.99
C LYS A 30 4.60 7.48 -17.19
N THR A 31 5.47 6.50 -17.03
CA THR A 31 6.93 6.69 -17.12
C THR A 31 7.46 6.61 -18.54
N LYS A 32 6.72 6.00 -19.47
CA LYS A 32 7.10 5.83 -20.89
C LYS A 32 8.47 5.18 -21.10
N ILE A 33 8.94 4.39 -20.13
CA ILE A 33 10.26 3.74 -20.15
C ILE A 33 10.47 2.87 -21.40
N LEU A 34 9.39 2.30 -21.94
CA LEU A 34 9.42 1.37 -23.08
C LEU A 34 9.05 2.02 -24.42
N GLY A 35 9.15 3.35 -24.53
CA GLY A 35 8.91 4.06 -25.81
C GLY A 35 7.45 4.47 -26.06
N GLY A 36 6.57 4.33 -25.07
CA GLY A 36 5.22 4.91 -25.09
C GLY A 36 4.18 4.18 -25.96
N GLU A 37 4.54 3.06 -26.58
CA GLU A 37 3.58 2.21 -27.29
C GLU A 37 2.71 1.44 -26.30
N GLY A 38 1.39 1.68 -26.34
CA GLY A 38 0.45 1.08 -25.38
C GLY A 38 0.43 -0.45 -25.41
N TRP A 39 0.67 -1.06 -26.58
CA TRP A 39 0.71 -2.51 -26.75
C TRP A 39 1.88 -3.15 -26.00
N THR A 40 3.08 -2.59 -26.11
CA THR A 40 4.29 -3.08 -25.42
C THR A 40 4.14 -2.97 -23.91
N ASN A 41 3.60 -1.84 -23.43
CA ASN A 41 3.32 -1.65 -21.99
C ASN A 41 2.33 -2.68 -21.46
N MET A 42 1.28 -3.00 -22.24
CA MET A 42 0.29 -4.01 -21.88
C MET A 42 0.92 -5.39 -21.75
N PHE A 43 1.73 -5.79 -22.74
CA PHE A 43 2.36 -7.10 -22.75
C PHE A 43 3.36 -7.27 -21.59
N VAL A 44 4.20 -6.26 -21.35
CA VAL A 44 5.16 -6.27 -20.24
C VAL A 44 4.45 -6.24 -18.89
N GLY A 45 3.41 -5.42 -18.74
CA GLY A 45 2.59 -5.40 -17.52
C GLY A 45 1.95 -6.76 -17.21
N MET A 46 1.49 -7.47 -18.24
CA MET A 46 0.91 -8.80 -18.12
C MET A 46 1.95 -9.83 -17.66
N ILE A 47 3.12 -9.87 -18.29
CA ILE A 47 4.22 -10.76 -17.89
C ILE A 47 4.60 -10.51 -16.43
N MET A 48 4.76 -9.24 -16.04
CA MET A 48 5.09 -8.87 -14.67
C MET A 48 4.02 -9.32 -13.69
N ALA A 49 2.73 -9.17 -14.01
CA ALA A 49 1.65 -9.64 -13.15
C ALA A 49 1.65 -11.17 -12.97
N ILE A 50 1.93 -11.94 -14.03
CA ILE A 50 2.06 -13.41 -13.94
C ILE A 50 3.24 -13.80 -13.03
N ILE A 51 4.39 -13.14 -13.19
CA ILE A 51 5.57 -13.36 -12.36
C ILE A 51 5.24 -13.04 -10.89
N PHE A 52 4.60 -11.90 -10.63
CA PHE A 52 4.22 -11.49 -9.28
C PHE A 52 3.26 -12.47 -8.61
N LEU A 53 2.30 -13.03 -9.33
CA LEU A 53 1.39 -14.05 -8.78
C LEU A 53 2.05 -15.40 -8.53
N SER A 54 3.10 -15.72 -9.28
CA SER A 54 3.86 -16.96 -9.07
C SER A 54 4.58 -16.97 -7.71
N PHE A 55 4.80 -15.81 -7.10
CA PHE A 55 5.38 -15.69 -5.76
C PHE A 55 4.31 -15.69 -4.67
N SER A 56 4.23 -16.78 -3.90
CA SER A 56 3.26 -16.97 -2.81
C SER A 56 3.22 -15.81 -1.79
N SER A 57 4.36 -15.18 -1.51
CA SER A 57 4.44 -14.07 -0.54
C SER A 57 3.73 -12.79 -1.00
N LEU A 58 3.58 -12.61 -2.32
CA LEU A 58 2.94 -11.41 -2.89
C LEU A 58 1.42 -11.50 -2.88
N ASP A 59 0.83 -12.70 -2.96
CA ASP A 59 -0.63 -12.90 -2.84
C ASP A 59 -1.14 -12.40 -1.47
N LEU A 60 -0.44 -12.75 -0.38
CA LEU A 60 -0.78 -12.28 0.97
C LEU A 60 -0.71 -10.74 1.07
N TYR A 61 0.31 -10.14 0.46
CA TYR A 61 0.48 -8.69 0.42
C TYR A 61 -0.66 -8.00 -0.35
N ILE A 62 -1.03 -8.52 -1.52
CA ILE A 62 -2.10 -7.95 -2.36
C ILE A 62 -3.46 -8.07 -1.65
N ARG A 63 -3.77 -9.24 -1.07
CA ARG A 63 -5.00 -9.44 -0.29
C ARG A 63 -5.09 -8.51 0.91
N THR A 64 -3.96 -8.17 1.50
CA THR A 64 -3.88 -7.21 2.60
C THR A 64 -4.08 -5.78 2.09
N ILE A 65 -3.51 -5.41 0.94
CA ILE A 65 -3.58 -4.04 0.40
C ILE A 65 -4.93 -3.69 -0.24
N ILE A 66 -5.57 -4.62 -0.94
CA ILE A 66 -6.80 -4.34 -1.69
C ILE A 66 -7.89 -3.68 -0.82
N PRO A 67 -8.22 -4.19 0.38
CA PRO A 67 -9.18 -3.54 1.26
C PRO A 67 -8.82 -2.10 1.62
N TRP A 68 -7.53 -1.81 1.82
CA TRP A 68 -7.06 -0.46 2.14
C TRP A 68 -7.18 0.50 0.97
N PHE A 69 -6.94 0.02 -0.25
CA PHE A 69 -7.19 0.80 -1.45
C PHE A 69 -8.67 1.16 -1.60
N ILE A 70 -9.56 0.22 -1.29
CA ILE A 70 -11.01 0.46 -1.29
C ILE A 70 -11.38 1.52 -0.24
N VAL A 71 -10.86 1.41 0.99
CA VAL A 71 -11.09 2.41 2.04
C VAL A 71 -10.59 3.79 1.61
N LEU A 72 -9.37 3.88 1.07
CA LEU A 72 -8.81 5.15 0.58
C LEU A 72 -9.66 5.75 -0.54
N PHE A 73 -10.14 4.92 -1.47
CA PHE A 73 -10.99 5.34 -2.56
C PHE A 73 -12.33 5.88 -2.04
N VAL A 74 -12.98 5.17 -1.12
CA VAL A 74 -14.23 5.59 -0.48
C VAL A 74 -14.04 6.88 0.31
N CYS A 75 -12.96 7.00 1.10
CA CYS A 75 -12.64 8.22 1.83
C CYS A 75 -12.42 9.41 0.89
N THR A 76 -11.65 9.22 -0.19
CA THR A 76 -11.40 10.27 -1.19
C THR A 76 -12.70 10.70 -1.86
N PHE A 77 -13.54 9.75 -2.23
CA PHE A 77 -14.86 10.01 -2.80
C PHE A 77 -15.75 10.81 -1.83
N LEU A 78 -15.80 10.43 -0.55
CA LEU A 78 -16.55 11.15 0.48
C LEU A 78 -16.03 12.57 0.71
N ILE A 79 -14.71 12.77 0.74
CA ILE A 79 -14.11 14.10 0.87
C ILE A 79 -14.47 14.98 -0.32
N LEU A 80 -14.38 14.44 -1.55
CA LEU A 80 -14.78 15.16 -2.77
C LEU A 80 -16.26 15.50 -2.78
N LEU A 81 -17.11 14.57 -2.31
CA LEU A 81 -18.56 14.78 -2.20
C LEU A 81 -18.88 15.88 -1.19
N ILE A 82 -18.26 15.86 -0.01
CA ILE A 82 -18.43 16.92 1.01
C ILE A 82 -17.91 18.26 0.48
N ALA A 83 -16.74 18.27 -0.17
CA ALA A 83 -16.18 19.49 -0.78
C ALA A 83 -17.09 20.07 -1.87
N GLY A 84 -17.68 19.22 -2.70
CA GLY A 84 -18.65 19.60 -3.72
C GLY A 84 -19.97 20.14 -3.14
N LEU A 85 -20.49 19.52 -2.08
CA LEU A 85 -21.72 19.94 -1.40
C LEU A 85 -21.54 21.19 -0.52
N ALA A 86 -20.35 21.42 0.02
CA ALA A 86 -20.05 22.57 0.89
C ALA A 86 -19.94 23.90 0.13
N GLY A 87 -20.12 23.91 -1.20
CA GLY A 87 -20.17 25.13 -2.01
C GLY A 87 -18.94 26.04 -1.88
N GLY A 88 -17.77 25.47 -1.55
CA GLY A 88 -16.51 26.19 -1.40
C GLY A 88 -16.33 26.98 -0.10
N LYS A 89 -17.30 27.02 0.82
CA LYS A 89 -17.19 27.76 2.10
C LYS A 89 -16.56 26.90 3.20
N LEU A 90 -15.29 26.50 2.99
CA LEU A 90 -14.46 25.83 3.99
C LEU A 90 -13.45 26.78 4.64
N ASP A 91 -13.79 28.06 4.78
CA ASP A 91 -12.90 29.09 5.32
C ASP A 91 -12.42 28.79 6.76
N TRP A 92 -13.18 27.99 7.52
CA TRP A 92 -12.78 27.56 8.87
C TRP A 92 -11.73 26.43 8.86
N ILE A 93 -11.72 25.59 7.83
CA ILE A 93 -10.73 24.52 7.60
C ILE A 93 -9.48 25.05 6.87
N ALA A 94 -9.62 26.16 6.13
CA ALA A 94 -8.52 26.82 5.43
C ALA A 94 -7.53 27.55 6.37
N LYS A 95 -7.78 27.59 7.69
CA LYS A 95 -6.81 28.15 8.63
C LYS A 95 -5.53 27.27 8.63
N PRO A 96 -4.35 27.83 8.30
CA PRO A 96 -3.14 27.04 8.06
C PRO A 96 -2.72 26.21 9.28
N PHE A 97 -2.95 26.72 10.50
CA PHE A 97 -2.66 25.99 11.74
C PHE A 97 -3.52 24.74 11.92
N PHE A 98 -4.83 24.84 11.64
CA PHE A 98 -5.76 23.72 11.79
C PHE A 98 -5.53 22.67 10.69
N GLY A 99 -5.19 23.11 9.47
CA GLY A 99 -4.79 22.24 8.37
C GLY A 99 -3.55 21.41 8.70
N TRP A 100 -2.48 22.03 9.23
CA TRP A 100 -1.27 21.31 9.63
C TRP A 100 -1.49 20.34 10.80
N ALA A 101 -2.31 20.72 11.79
CA ALA A 101 -2.67 19.82 12.89
C ALA A 101 -3.44 18.59 12.39
N ILE A 102 -4.42 18.79 11.50
CA ILE A 102 -5.15 17.71 10.85
C ILE A 102 -4.22 16.83 10.04
N VAL A 103 -3.36 17.40 9.21
CA VAL A 103 -2.40 16.64 8.38
C VAL A 103 -1.46 15.82 9.28
N GLY A 104 -0.96 16.38 10.38
CA GLY A 104 -0.12 15.65 11.34
C GLY A 104 -0.85 14.47 11.98
N VAL A 105 -2.10 14.66 12.41
CA VAL A 105 -2.95 13.59 12.95
C VAL A 105 -3.24 12.53 11.89
N LEU A 106 -3.56 12.93 10.66
CA LEU A 106 -3.83 12.04 9.54
C LEU A 106 -2.60 11.19 9.19
N ILE A 107 -1.42 11.79 9.17
CA ILE A 107 -0.15 11.09 8.95
C ILE A 107 0.11 10.11 10.10
N ALA A 108 -0.10 10.52 11.36
CA ALA A 108 0.08 9.64 12.52
C ALA A 108 -0.87 8.44 12.46
N ILE A 109 -2.17 8.67 12.20
CA ILE A 109 -3.16 7.60 12.03
C ILE A 109 -2.80 6.69 10.85
N PHE A 110 -2.38 7.27 9.73
CA PHE A 110 -1.95 6.51 8.56
C PHE A 110 -0.74 5.63 8.86
N LEU A 111 0.28 6.16 9.55
CA LEU A 111 1.48 5.40 9.94
C LEU A 111 1.13 4.28 10.93
N VAL A 112 0.33 4.57 11.96
CA VAL A 112 -0.13 3.55 12.92
C VAL A 112 -0.92 2.46 12.19
N SER A 113 -1.86 2.85 11.33
CA SER A 113 -2.66 1.90 10.54
C SER A 113 -1.79 1.06 9.63
N ALA A 114 -0.86 1.66 8.89
CA ALA A 114 0.08 0.95 8.03
C ALA A 114 0.90 -0.07 8.83
N ILE A 115 1.41 0.28 10.01
CA ILE A 115 2.13 -0.66 10.87
C ILE A 115 1.24 -1.84 11.24
N TYR A 116 0.02 -1.61 11.75
CA TYR A 116 -0.88 -2.69 12.15
C TYR A 116 -1.26 -3.63 10.99
N VAL A 117 -1.39 -3.07 9.79
CA VAL A 117 -1.84 -3.78 8.59
C VAL A 117 -0.73 -4.59 7.97
N PHE A 118 0.47 -4.03 7.90
CA PHE A 118 1.60 -4.69 7.28
C PHE A 118 2.38 -5.59 8.25
N ASN A 119 2.19 -5.45 9.57
CA ASN A 119 2.84 -6.29 10.57
C ASN A 119 2.61 -7.81 10.34
N PRO A 120 1.38 -8.30 10.11
CA PRO A 120 1.16 -9.72 9.75
C PRO A 120 1.85 -10.16 8.46
N VAL A 121 2.10 -9.24 7.53
CA VAL A 121 2.75 -9.54 6.24
C VAL A 121 4.27 -9.66 6.41
N PHE A 122 4.88 -8.84 7.27
CA PHE A 122 6.32 -8.86 7.51
C PHE A 122 6.74 -9.93 8.53
N HIS A 123 5.84 -10.36 9.41
CA HIS A 123 6.10 -11.36 10.44
C HIS A 123 5.01 -12.44 10.47
N PRO A 124 4.89 -13.28 9.42
CA PRO A 124 3.93 -14.39 9.41
C PRO A 124 4.14 -15.36 10.59
N ASP A 125 5.37 -15.44 11.11
CA ASP A 125 5.76 -16.32 12.20
C ASP A 125 5.19 -15.88 13.57
N LEU A 126 4.94 -14.58 13.75
CA LEU A 126 4.34 -14.03 14.98
C LEU A 126 2.83 -14.24 15.04
N VAL A 127 2.18 -14.47 13.89
CA VAL A 127 0.72 -14.71 13.80
C VAL A 127 0.36 -16.11 14.34
N ILE A 128 1.26 -17.09 14.20
CA ILE A 128 1.02 -18.46 14.69
C ILE A 128 1.36 -18.60 16.18
N ALA A 129 2.31 -17.82 16.70
CA ALA A 129 2.69 -17.84 18.11
C ALA A 129 1.78 -17.00 19.05
N SER A 130 0.85 -16.20 18.49
CA SER A 130 -0.02 -15.29 19.25
C SER A 130 -1.51 -15.62 19.15
N GLY A 131 -1.84 -16.91 19.19
CA GLY A 131 -3.16 -17.32 19.65
C GLY A 131 -3.37 -16.78 21.06
N SER A 132 -4.25 -15.79 21.22
CA SER A 132 -4.55 -15.06 22.47
C SER A 132 -3.55 -13.97 22.89
N GLY A 133 -3.89 -12.72 22.55
CA GLY A 133 -3.70 -11.59 23.45
C GLY A 133 -2.38 -10.83 23.34
N GLY A 134 -2.47 -9.62 22.75
CA GLY A 134 -1.60 -8.49 23.08
C GLY A 134 -0.11 -8.69 22.84
N THR A 135 0.37 -8.38 21.63
CA THR A 135 1.80 -8.07 21.46
C THR A 135 2.11 -6.79 22.22
N SER A 136 2.66 -6.93 23.43
CA SER A 136 3.01 -5.78 24.26
C SER A 136 3.96 -4.85 23.50
N LEU A 137 3.73 -3.53 23.59
CA LEU A 137 4.59 -2.48 23.03
C LEU A 137 6.09 -2.71 23.32
N VAL A 138 6.40 -3.36 24.45
CA VAL A 138 7.75 -3.71 24.89
C VAL A 138 8.42 -4.73 23.95
N GLN A 139 7.64 -5.68 23.42
CA GLN A 139 8.15 -6.68 22.47
C GLN A 139 8.40 -6.07 21.09
N GLN A 140 7.57 -5.12 20.66
CA GLN A 140 7.81 -4.34 19.43
C GLN A 140 9.04 -3.43 19.55
N ILE A 141 9.28 -2.82 20.72
CA ILE A 141 10.47 -1.98 20.99
C ILE A 141 11.75 -2.82 21.00
N ARG A 142 11.74 -4.01 21.60
CA ARG A 142 12.89 -4.93 21.55
C ARG A 142 13.18 -5.40 20.13
N TYR A 143 12.16 -5.71 19.34
CA TYR A 143 12.33 -6.13 17.96
C TYR A 143 12.85 -4.99 17.06
N ALA A 144 12.45 -3.75 17.32
CA ALA A 144 13.01 -2.57 16.66
C ALA A 144 14.50 -2.33 17.01
N SER A 145 14.93 -2.76 18.21
CA SER A 145 16.31 -2.64 18.69
C SER A 145 17.27 -3.71 18.13
N GLU A 146 16.75 -4.86 17.68
CA GLU A 146 17.57 -5.99 17.21
C GLU A 146 17.95 -5.83 15.73
N GLY A 147 18.98 -5.02 15.44
CA GLY A 147 19.87 -5.09 14.26
C GLY A 147 19.30 -4.93 12.85
N ARG A 148 17.98 -5.03 12.63
CA ARG A 148 17.34 -4.97 11.31
C ARG A 148 17.28 -3.55 10.73
N TRP A 149 17.24 -2.54 11.59
CA TRP A 149 17.24 -1.13 11.19
C TRP A 149 18.50 -0.74 10.41
N VAL A 150 19.65 -1.35 10.73
CA VAL A 150 20.90 -1.16 9.97
C VAL A 150 20.77 -1.69 8.54
N GLY A 151 20.14 -2.85 8.37
CA GLY A 151 19.85 -3.42 7.05
C GLY A 151 18.91 -2.56 6.21
N THR A 152 17.84 -2.02 6.83
CA THR A 152 16.90 -1.12 6.16
C THR A 152 17.55 0.22 5.79
N LEU A 153 18.35 0.83 6.68
CA LEU A 153 19.11 2.04 6.39
C LEU A 153 20.11 1.86 5.26
N LEU A 154 20.80 0.71 5.25
CA LEU A 154 21.76 0.36 4.21
C LEU A 154 21.06 0.14 2.86
N LEU A 155 19.91 -0.54 2.83
CA LEU A 155 19.09 -0.71 1.62
C LEU A 155 18.55 0.62 1.09
N VAL A 156 18.06 1.50 1.96
CA VAL A 156 17.59 2.84 1.58
C VAL A 156 18.76 3.69 1.04
N GLY A 157 19.92 3.61 1.67
CA GLY A 157 21.13 4.30 1.21
C GLY A 157 21.59 3.83 -0.17
N ILE A 158 21.67 2.51 -0.39
CA ILE A 158 22.02 1.93 -1.69
C ILE A 158 20.96 2.27 -2.74
N GLY A 159 19.67 2.13 -2.40
CA GLY A 159 18.56 2.45 -3.30
C GLY A 159 18.58 3.91 -3.74
N GLY A 160 18.84 4.85 -2.81
CA GLY A 160 18.99 6.27 -3.11
C GLY A 160 20.20 6.56 -4.00
N LEU A 161 21.33 5.92 -3.74
CA LEU A 161 22.54 6.06 -4.55
C LEU A 161 22.34 5.56 -5.99
N VAL A 162 21.71 4.39 -6.15
CA VAL A 162 21.37 3.82 -7.46
C VAL A 162 20.40 4.72 -8.21
N ALA A 163 19.34 5.20 -7.54
CA ALA A 163 18.38 6.12 -8.13
C ALA A 163 19.05 7.43 -8.60
N TRP A 164 20.00 7.96 -7.82
CA TRP A 164 20.76 9.16 -8.19
C TRP A 164 21.68 8.95 -9.39
N ILE A 165 22.35 7.80 -9.46
CA ILE A 165 23.21 7.45 -10.60
C ILE A 165 22.39 7.26 -11.88
N VAL A 166 21.25 6.60 -11.78
CA VAL A 166 20.36 6.37 -12.93
C VAL A 166 19.70 7.67 -13.40
N GLY A 167 19.25 8.53 -12.48
CA GLY A 167 18.61 9.81 -12.81
C GLY A 167 19.57 10.90 -13.33
N LYS A 168 20.88 10.63 -13.36
CA LYS A 168 21.89 11.52 -13.95
C LYS A 168 22.13 11.25 -15.44
N LYS A 169 21.52 10.21 -16.02
CA LYS A 169 21.45 9.99 -17.48
C LYS A 169 20.19 10.62 -18.05
#